data_AF-A0A1W6ZLQ1-F1
#
_entry.id   AF-A0A1W6ZLQ1-F1
#
_cell.length_a   1.000
_cell.length_b   1.000
_cell.length_c   1.000
_cell.angle_alpha   90.00
_cell.angle_beta   90.00
_cell.angle_gamma   90.00
#
_symmetry.space_group_name_H-M   'P 1'
#
loop_
_entity.id
_entity.type
_entity.pdbx_description
1 polymer ?
#
loop_
_entity_poly.entity_id
_entity_poly.type
_entity_poly.pdbx_seq_one_letter_code
_entity_poly.pdbx_strand_id
1 'polypeptide(L)'
;MQHRLLKLVRRHTHGAIFYHKGQLPKILISVHQLRVVKREGVRVWVDDLDGLLGLVEMDAVELHPWNATVDDIEHANRVVFDLDPGAALLETL
;
A
#
# COMPACT_ATOMS: atom_id res chain seq x y z
N MET A 1 -9.36 -6.15 0.57
CA MET A 1 -8.30 -6.20 1.61
C MET A 1 -8.82 -5.71 2.97
N GLN A 2 -9.73 -6.44 3.64
CA GLN A 2 -10.30 -6.14 4.97
C GLN A 2 -10.55 -4.63 5.26
N HIS A 3 -10.93 -3.82 4.26
CA HIS A 3 -11.12 -2.37 4.39
C HIS A 3 -9.92 -1.65 5.04
N ARG A 4 -8.71 -1.80 4.47
CA ARG A 4 -7.48 -1.16 4.99
C ARG A 4 -6.87 -0.24 3.95
N LEU A 5 -6.49 0.97 4.39
CA LEU A 5 -5.71 1.88 3.57
C LEU A 5 -4.41 1.23 3.13
N LEU A 6 -4.02 1.48 1.88
CA LEU A 6 -2.83 0.94 1.25
C LEU A 6 -1.78 2.04 1.08
N LYS A 7 -0.54 1.68 1.36
CA LYS A 7 0.62 2.31 0.73
C LYS A 7 1.01 1.44 -0.47
N LEU A 8 1.17 2.07 -1.63
CA LEU A 8 1.52 1.37 -2.86
C LEU A 8 3.01 1.53 -3.15
N VAL A 9 3.66 0.50 -3.67
CA VAL A 9 4.89 0.67 -4.45
C VAL A 9 4.50 0.54 -5.91
N ARG A 10 4.97 1.46 -6.74
CA ARG A 10 4.61 1.52 -8.17
C ARG A 10 5.87 1.50 -9.02
N ARG A 11 5.81 0.83 -10.18
CA ARG A 11 6.91 0.81 -11.16
C ARG A 11 6.36 1.21 -12.54
N HIS A 12 6.79 2.35 -13.04
CA HIS A 12 6.43 2.78 -14.39
C HIS A 12 7.34 2.12 -15.44
N THR A 13 6.86 2.01 -16.68
CA THR A 13 7.45 1.29 -17.83
C THR A 13 8.90 1.63 -18.23
N HIS A 14 9.55 2.62 -17.62
CA HIS A 14 10.95 3.00 -17.87
C HIS A 14 11.93 2.57 -16.76
N GLY A 15 11.56 1.58 -15.93
CA GLY A 15 12.49 0.92 -14.99
C GLY A 15 12.75 1.67 -13.67
N ALA A 16 12.21 2.87 -13.48
CA ALA A 16 12.29 3.56 -12.20
C ALA A 16 11.26 2.99 -11.19
N ILE A 17 11.75 2.52 -10.04
CA ILE A 17 10.95 2.11 -8.89
C ILE A 17 10.66 3.36 -8.05
N PHE A 18 9.39 3.67 -7.83
CA PHE A 18 8.99 4.76 -6.94
C PHE A 18 8.34 4.19 -5.68
N TYR A 19 9.02 4.31 -4.55
CA TYR A 19 8.41 4.17 -3.23
C TYR A 19 7.44 5.35 -3.06
N HIS A 20 6.14 5.08 -2.88
CA HIS A 20 5.16 6.17 -2.86
C HIS A 20 5.36 7.10 -1.65
N LYS A 21 5.99 8.25 -1.94
CA LYS A 21 5.92 9.54 -1.23
C LYS A 21 5.38 10.66 -2.14
N GLY A 22 5.01 10.38 -3.41
CA GLY A 22 4.53 11.36 -4.41
C GLY A 22 3.01 11.38 -4.60
N GLN A 23 2.48 12.21 -5.50
CA GLN A 23 1.05 12.27 -5.80
C GLN A 23 0.56 10.98 -6.49
N LEU A 24 -0.64 10.51 -6.14
CA LEU A 24 -1.28 9.39 -6.85
C LEU A 24 -1.59 9.80 -8.31
N PRO A 25 -1.59 8.84 -9.25
CA PRO A 25 -2.09 9.08 -10.60
C PRO A 25 -3.61 9.27 -10.53
N LYS A 26 -4.28 9.35 -11.69
CA LYS A 26 -5.75 9.28 -11.70
C LYS A 26 -6.20 8.01 -10.99
N ILE A 27 -6.98 8.17 -9.91
CA ILE A 27 -7.56 7.06 -9.17
C ILE A 27 -8.77 6.57 -9.97
N LEU A 28 -8.82 5.27 -10.21
CA LEU A 28 -9.90 4.64 -10.98
C LEU A 28 -11.16 4.50 -10.13
N ILE A 29 -12.32 4.44 -10.79
CA ILE A 29 -13.61 4.41 -10.10
C ILE A 29 -13.80 3.17 -9.21
N SER A 30 -13.14 2.06 -9.55
CA SER A 30 -13.15 0.83 -8.76
C SER A 30 -12.23 0.90 -7.52
N VAL A 31 -11.44 1.96 -7.38
CA VAL A 31 -10.50 2.14 -6.27
C VAL A 31 -11.01 3.23 -5.34
N HIS A 32 -11.25 2.87 -4.09
CA HIS A 32 -11.71 3.81 -3.09
C HIS A 32 -10.57 4.71 -2.60
N GLN A 33 -10.91 5.91 -2.11
CA GLN A 33 -9.94 6.88 -1.64
C GLN A 33 -10.37 7.59 -0.35
N LEU A 34 -9.40 7.88 0.53
CA LEU A 34 -9.57 8.66 1.74
C LEU A 34 -8.48 9.72 1.84
N ARG A 35 -8.85 10.96 2.16
CA ARG A 35 -7.90 12.02 2.48
C ARG A 35 -7.53 11.94 3.96
N VAL A 36 -6.25 11.70 4.25
CA VAL A 36 -5.70 11.63 5.61
C VAL A 36 -5.04 12.96 5.94
N VAL A 37 -5.45 13.57 7.06
CA VAL A 37 -4.94 14.88 7.52
C VAL A 37 -3.58 14.72 8.22
N LYS A 38 -3.49 13.87 9.24
CA LYS A 38 -2.29 13.71 10.09
C LYS A 38 -1.01 13.28 9.34
N ARG A 39 -1.17 12.58 8.22
CA ARG A 39 -0.07 12.13 7.33
C ARG A 39 -0.14 12.75 5.94
N GLU A 40 -0.88 13.86 5.83
CA GLU A 40 -1.14 14.68 4.65
C GLU A 40 -1.10 13.92 3.31
N GLY A 41 -2.26 13.45 2.86
CA GLY A 41 -2.38 12.92 1.50
C GLY A 41 -3.58 12.01 1.28
N VAL A 42 -3.78 11.62 0.03
CA VAL A 42 -4.79 10.61 -0.33
C VAL A 42 -4.19 9.22 -0.15
N ARG A 43 -4.98 8.31 0.40
CA ARG A 43 -4.71 6.88 0.48
C ARG A 43 -5.86 6.12 -0.17
N VAL A 44 -5.59 4.91 -0.62
CA VAL A 44 -6.58 4.09 -1.34
C VAL A 44 -6.82 2.77 -0.63
N TRP A 45 -7.95 2.14 -0.89
CA TRP A 45 -8.22 0.75 -0.53
C TRP A 45 -9.12 0.10 -1.59
N VAL A 46 -9.23 -1.22 -1.54
CA VAL A 46 -10.03 -2.03 -2.47
C VAL A 46 -10.75 -3.14 -1.73
N ASP A 47 -11.98 -3.41 -2.16
CA ASP A 47 -12.89 -4.35 -1.49
C ASP A 47 -13.18 -5.59 -2.34
N ASP A 48 -12.93 -5.52 -3.64
CA ASP A 48 -13.20 -6.58 -4.61
C ASP A 48 -12.06 -6.76 -5.64
N LEU A 49 -12.30 -7.63 -6.61
CA LEU A 49 -11.38 -7.94 -7.69
C LEU A 49 -11.20 -6.76 -8.65
N ASP A 50 -12.27 -6.03 -8.98
CA ASP A 50 -12.22 -4.90 -9.91
C ASP A 50 -11.38 -3.75 -9.35
N GLY A 51 -11.45 -3.51 -8.04
CA GLY A 51 -10.56 -2.60 -7.35
C GLY A 51 -9.11 -3.07 -7.40
N LEU A 52 -8.85 -4.37 -7.18
CA LEU A 52 -7.50 -4.92 -7.27
C LEU A 52 -6.91 -4.77 -8.69
N LEU A 53 -7.69 -5.06 -9.73
CA LEU A 53 -7.31 -4.83 -11.12
C LEU A 53 -7.06 -3.34 -11.39
N GLY A 54 -7.86 -2.45 -10.79
CA GLY A 54 -7.62 -1.01 -10.85
C GLY A 54 -6.26 -0.61 -10.26
N LEU A 55 -5.80 -1.25 -9.19
CA LEU A 55 -4.44 -1.02 -8.66
C LEU A 55 -3.35 -1.48 -9.64
N VAL A 56 -3.58 -2.57 -10.38
CA VAL A 56 -2.65 -3.05 -11.43
C VAL A 56 -2.57 -2.07 -12.58
N GLU A 57 -3.71 -1.55 -13.06
CA GLU A 57 -3.74 -0.47 -14.08
C GLU A 57 -3.07 0.81 -13.59
N MET A 58 -3.08 1.03 -12.28
CA MET A 58 -2.32 2.10 -11.63
C MET A 58 -0.84 1.73 -11.42
N ASP A 59 -0.27 0.71 -12.07
CA ASP A 59 1.12 0.26 -11.96
C ASP A 59 1.56 -0.16 -10.54
N ALA A 60 0.64 -0.57 -9.67
CA ALA A 60 0.99 -1.06 -8.34
C ALA A 60 1.67 -2.43 -8.43
N VAL A 61 2.87 -2.54 -7.86
CA VAL A 61 3.67 -3.77 -7.81
C VAL A 61 3.76 -4.36 -6.40
N GLU A 62 3.63 -3.53 -5.37
CA GLU A 62 3.52 -4.00 -3.98
C GLU A 62 2.41 -3.24 -3.25
N LEU A 63 1.72 -3.95 -2.36
CA LEU A 63 0.60 -3.47 -1.58
C LEU A 63 0.93 -3.60 -0.10
N HIS A 64 1.00 -2.46 0.59
CA HIS A 64 1.35 -2.39 2.00
C HIS A 64 0.14 -1.90 2.81
N PRO A 65 -0.71 -2.81 3.33
CA PRO A 65 -1.89 -2.44 4.09
C PRO A 65 -1.53 -1.86 5.46
N TRP A 66 -2.28 -0.84 5.88
CA TRP A 66 -2.18 -0.30 7.23
C TRP A 66 -2.64 -1.32 8.27
N ASN A 67 -2.10 -1.21 9.48
CA ASN A 67 -2.52 -2.05 10.62
C ASN A 67 -3.84 -1.59 11.27
N ALA A 68 -4.49 -0.59 10.70
CA ALA A 68 -5.81 -0.08 11.09
C ALA A 68 -6.81 -0.28 9.92
N THR A 69 -8.11 -0.16 10.21
CA THR A 69 -9.16 -0.19 9.19
C THR A 69 -9.51 1.22 8.75
N VAL A 70 -10.23 1.39 7.63
CA VAL A 70 -10.70 2.71 7.18
C VAL A 70 -11.70 3.34 8.15
N ASP A 71 -12.44 2.51 8.91
CA ASP A 71 -13.46 2.98 9.86
C ASP A 71 -12.83 3.64 11.10
N ASP A 72 -11.63 3.21 11.47
CA ASP A 72 -10.86 3.76 12.58
C ASP A 72 -9.36 3.70 12.30
N ILE A 73 -8.88 4.67 11.53
CA ILE A 73 -7.49 4.72 11.06
C ILE A 73 -6.47 5.03 12.17
N GLU A 74 -6.91 5.55 13.31
CA GLU A 74 -6.04 5.96 14.41
C GLU A 74 -5.77 4.81 15.40
N HIS A 75 -6.63 3.77 15.42
CA HIS A 75 -6.47 2.61 16.29
C HIS A 75 -6.09 1.36 15.49
N ALA A 76 -4.82 0.96 15.59
CA ALA A 76 -4.35 -0.28 15.00
C ALA A 76 -5.00 -1.50 15.67
N ASN A 77 -5.47 -2.45 14.85
CA ASN A 77 -6.08 -3.71 15.30
C ASN A 77 -5.22 -4.94 14.95
N ARG A 78 -3.98 -4.72 14.50
CA ARG A 78 -3.01 -5.77 14.15
C ARG A 78 -1.61 -5.40 14.62
N VAL A 79 -0.89 -6.39 15.17
CA VAL A 79 0.56 -6.33 15.41
C VAL A 79 1.25 -7.18 14.34
N VAL A 80 2.34 -6.66 13.77
CA VAL A 80 3.17 -7.36 12.79
C VAL A 80 4.60 -7.39 13.31
N PHE A 81 5.18 -8.57 13.39
CA PHE A 81 6.60 -8.75 13.70
C PHE A 81 7.34 -8.95 12.38
N ASP A 82 8.28 -8.07 12.09
CA ASP A 82 9.20 -8.19 10.96
C ASP A 82 10.50 -8.80 11.47
N LEU A 83 10.81 -10.02 11.05
CA LEU A 83 12.00 -10.76 11.48
C LEU A 83 13.00 -10.76 10.34
N ASP A 84 13.93 -9.81 10.37
CA ASP A 84 15.00 -9.70 9.40
C ASP A 84 16.17 -10.61 9.81
N PRO A 85 16.48 -11.69 9.05
CA PRO A 85 17.61 -12.55 9.33
C PRO A 85 18.90 -11.77 9.03
N GLY A 86 19.47 -11.12 10.05
CA GLY A 86 20.70 -10.33 9.92
C GLY A 86 21.86 -11.09 9.24
N ALA A 87 22.85 -10.34 8.77
CA ALA A 87 23.92 -10.81 7.87
C ALA A 87 24.64 -12.11 8.31
N ALA A 88 24.73 -12.40 9.62
CA ALA A 88 25.36 -13.60 10.16
C ALA A 88 24.68 -14.93 9.74
N LEU A 89 23.46 -14.89 9.18
CA LEU A 89 22.77 -16.06 8.64
C LEU A 89 23.03 -16.30 7.14
N LEU A 90 23.70 -15.37 6.44
CA LEU A 90 23.97 -15.46 5.00
C LEU A 90 25.36 -16.02 4.68
N GLU A 91 26.28 -16.09 5.65
CA GLU A 91 27.66 -16.59 5.44
C GLU A 91 27.81 -18.12 5.53
N THR A 92 26.71 -18.88 5.62
CA THR A 92 26.77 -20.36 5.74
C THR A 92 26.16 -21.11 4.54
N LEU A 93 26.03 -20.46 3.38
CA LEU A 93 25.68 -21.09 2.10
C LEU A 93 26.75 -20.85 1.03
#